data_AF-A0A0L0EY47-F1
#
_entry.id   AF-A0A0L0EY47-F1
#
_cell.length_a   1.000
_cell.length_b   1.000
_cell.length_c   1.000
_cell.angle_alpha   90.00
_cell.angle_beta   90.00
_cell.angle_gamma   90.00
#
_symmetry.space_group_name_H-M   'P 1'
#
loop_
_entity.id
_entity.type
_entity.pdbx_description
1 polymer ?
#
loop_
_entity_poly.entity_id
_entity_poly.type
_entity_poly.pdbx_seq_one_letter_code
_entity_poly.pdbx_strand_id
1 'polypeptide(L)'
;MDTDKIEADGLEPLQDLLDQIDAVNTRQDYMQLVAQLHKLEIGVVFGCGAEADMKSSDECIMWVGEGALGLGNREYYYDED
;
A
#
# COMPACT_ATOMS: atom_id res chain seq x y z
N MET A 1 17.31 9.35 16.64
CA MET A 1 17.45 8.61 15.37
C MET A 1 18.78 7.88 15.44
N ASP A 2 18.77 6.55 15.33
CA ASP A 2 19.96 5.70 15.44
C ASP A 2 20.33 5.20 14.03
N THR A 3 21.19 5.94 13.34
CA THR A 3 21.56 5.67 11.95
C THR A 3 22.52 4.50 11.83
N ASP A 4 23.43 4.33 12.79
CA ASP A 4 24.41 3.24 12.78
C ASP A 4 23.71 1.89 12.83
N LYS A 5 22.64 1.77 13.64
CA LYS A 5 21.80 0.59 13.66
C LYS A 5 21.04 0.38 12.34
N ILE A 6 20.43 1.43 11.78
CA ILE A 6 19.69 1.34 10.50
C ILE A 6 20.61 0.82 9.38
N GLU A 7 21.84 1.33 9.31
CA GLU A 7 22.83 0.90 8.32
C GLU A 7 23.30 -0.54 8.56
N ALA A 8 23.47 -0.95 9.82
CA ALA A 8 23.85 -2.32 10.18
C ALA A 8 22.74 -3.35 9.89
N ASP A 9 21.48 -3.02 10.19
CA ASP A 9 20.31 -3.89 9.97
C ASP A 9 19.99 -4.03 8.46
N GLY A 10 20.32 -3.02 7.64
CA GLY A 10 20.16 -3.06 6.19
C GLY A 10 18.72 -3.37 5.75
N LEU A 11 18.54 -4.42 4.95
CA LEU A 11 17.22 -4.87 4.49
C LEU A 11 16.60 -5.99 5.35
N GLU A 12 17.32 -6.47 6.37
CA GLU A 12 16.87 -7.60 7.20
C GLU A 12 15.44 -7.39 7.74
N PRO A 13 15.03 -6.19 8.23
CA PRO A 13 13.68 -5.99 8.72
C PRO A 13 12.56 -6.09 7.66
N LEU A 14 12.91 -6.05 6.37
CA LEU A 14 11.95 -6.14 5.26
C LEU A 14 11.88 -7.56 4.67
N GLN A 15 12.78 -8.47 5.06
CA GLN A 15 12.92 -9.77 4.40
C GLN A 15 11.62 -10.58 4.44
N ASP A 16 10.93 -10.62 5.58
CA ASP A 16 9.64 -11.33 5.72
C ASP A 16 8.58 -10.82 4.72
N LEU A 17 8.59 -9.52 4.41
CA LEU A 17 7.66 -8.93 3.45
C LEU A 17 8.07 -9.26 2.01
N LEU A 18 9.36 -9.24 1.72
CA LEU A 18 9.91 -9.61 0.41
C LEU A 18 9.64 -11.09 0.11
N ASP A 19 9.85 -11.98 1.07
CA ASP A 19 9.56 -13.42 0.93
C ASP A 19 8.08 -13.69 0.67
N GLN A 20 7.17 -12.94 1.31
CA GLN A 20 5.74 -13.02 1.04
C GLN A 20 5.38 -12.59 -0.38
N ILE A 21 6.06 -11.56 -0.91
CA ILE A 21 5.88 -11.09 -2.29
C ILE A 21 6.38 -12.16 -3.27
N ASP A 22 7.56 -12.72 -3.04
CA ASP A 22 8.16 -13.74 -3.90
C ASP A 22 7.37 -15.06 -3.93
N ALA A 23 6.60 -15.35 -2.87
CA ALA A 23 5.74 -16.52 -2.79
C ALA A 23 4.44 -16.41 -3.62
N VAL A 24 4.12 -15.25 -4.21
CA VAL A 24 2.88 -15.06 -4.98
C VAL A 24 2.95 -15.78 -6.32
N ASN A 25 2.15 -16.84 -6.48
CA ASN A 25 2.10 -17.64 -7.71
C ASN A 25 0.74 -17.62 -8.39
N THR A 26 -0.32 -17.26 -7.65
CA THR A 26 -1.69 -17.25 -8.14
C THR A 26 -2.36 -15.91 -7.90
N ARG A 27 -3.48 -15.70 -8.59
CA ARG A 27 -4.35 -14.53 -8.34
C ARG A 27 -4.89 -14.50 -6.91
N GLN A 28 -5.11 -15.67 -6.30
CA GLN A 28 -5.58 -15.75 -4.93
C GLN A 28 -4.49 -15.29 -3.96
N ASP A 29 -3.25 -15.72 -4.16
CA ASP A 29 -2.10 -15.29 -3.36
C ASP A 29 -1.91 -13.78 -3.48
N TYR A 30 -2.04 -13.23 -4.69
CA TYR A 30 -1.96 -11.79 -4.93
C TYR A 30 -3.02 -11.00 -4.16
N MET A 31 -4.28 -11.45 -4.16
CA MET A 31 -5.34 -10.78 -3.39
C MET A 31 -5.07 -10.85 -1.87
N GLN A 32 -4.50 -11.95 -1.39
CA GLN A 32 -4.11 -12.08 0.02
C GLN A 32 -2.97 -11.13 0.37
N LEU A 33 -1.97 -11.01 -0.50
CA LEU A 33 -0.86 -10.06 -0.35
C LEU A 33 -1.39 -8.61 -0.30
N VAL A 34 -2.26 -8.21 -1.23
CA VAL A 34 -2.88 -6.88 -1.24
C VAL A 34 -3.60 -6.59 0.09
N ALA A 35 -4.39 -7.54 0.59
CA ALA A 35 -5.07 -7.39 1.88
C ALA A 35 -4.08 -7.25 3.04
N GLN A 36 -2.96 -7.98 3.01
CA GLN A 36 -1.91 -7.87 4.04
C GLN A 36 -1.19 -6.52 3.99
N LEU A 37 -0.88 -6.03 2.80
CA LEU A 37 -0.25 -4.72 2.61
C LEU A 37 -1.13 -3.58 3.15
N HIS A 38 -2.45 -3.63 2.89
CA HIS A 38 -3.38 -2.66 3.47
C HIS A 38 -3.42 -2.68 5.00
N LYS A 39 -3.28 -3.86 5.64
CA LYS A 39 -3.19 -3.95 7.11
C LYS A 39 -1.92 -3.32 7.68
N LEU A 40 -0.86 -3.27 6.88
CA LEU A 40 0.40 -2.60 7.20
C LEU A 40 0.40 -1.12 6.78
N GLU A 41 -0.76 -0.59 6.36
CA GLU A 41 -0.91 0.78 5.82
C GLU A 41 -0.07 1.04 4.56
N ILE A 42 0.35 -0.01 3.87
CA ILE A 42 1.06 0.07 2.59
C ILE A 42 0.00 0.17 1.49
N GLY A 43 -0.14 1.37 0.91
CA GLY A 43 -1.10 1.63 -0.16
C GLY A 43 -0.70 0.93 -1.46
N VAL A 44 -1.53 0.02 -1.94
CA VAL A 44 -1.38 -0.68 -3.22
C VAL A 44 -2.72 -0.82 -3.92
N VAL A 45 -2.75 -0.72 -5.26
CA VAL A 45 -3.93 -0.93 -6.13
C VAL A 45 -5.08 0.07 -5.92
N PHE A 46 -5.64 0.18 -4.72
CA PHE A 46 -6.72 1.08 -4.32
C PHE A 46 -6.42 1.70 -2.95
N GLY A 47 -7.04 2.82 -2.63
CA GLY A 47 -7.05 3.36 -1.26
C GLY A 47 -8.27 2.86 -0.51
N CYS A 48 -8.13 2.55 0.78
CA CYS A 48 -9.30 2.36 1.64
C CYS A 48 -9.05 2.89 3.06
N GLY A 49 -10.12 3.34 3.71
CA GLY A 49 -10.06 3.92 5.04
C GLY A 49 -11.45 4.16 5.61
N ALA A 50 -11.55 4.24 6.94
CA ALA A 50 -12.78 4.60 7.60
C ALA A 50 -12.87 6.13 7.71
N GLU A 51 -13.93 6.70 7.11
CA GLU A 51 -14.22 8.14 7.21
C GLU A 51 -15.74 8.35 7.36
N ALA A 52 -16.15 9.58 7.69
CA ALA A 52 -17.56 9.92 7.86
C ALA A 52 -18.36 9.66 6.56
N ASP A 53 -19.60 9.16 6.69
CA ASP A 53 -20.50 9.04 5.55
C ASP A 53 -20.92 10.45 5.09
N MET A 54 -20.72 10.75 3.80
CA MET A 54 -21.16 12.01 3.19
C MET A 54 -22.66 12.27 3.35
N LYS A 55 -23.48 11.21 3.48
CA LYS A 55 -24.93 11.31 3.67
C LYS A 55 -25.34 11.37 5.14
N SER A 56 -24.47 10.98 6.07
CA SER A 56 -24.73 10.96 7.50
C SER A 56 -23.43 11.12 8.26
N SER A 57 -23.06 12.37 8.58
CA SER A 57 -21.75 12.68 9.19
C SER A 57 -21.53 12.08 10.58
N ASP A 58 -22.60 11.59 11.23
CA ASP A 58 -22.54 10.94 12.54
C ASP A 58 -22.14 9.46 12.46
N GLU A 59 -22.04 8.90 11.25
CA GLU A 59 -21.67 7.51 10.98
C GLU A 59 -20.33 7.45 10.23
N CYS A 60 -19.50 6.44 10.53
CA CYS A 60 -18.31 6.13 9.75
C CYS A 60 -18.57 4.93 8.83
N ILE A 61 -18.17 5.06 7.56
CA ILE A 61 -18.22 3.98 6.57
C ILE A 61 -16.82 3.72 6.01
N MET A 62 -16.64 2.56 5.40
CA MET A 62 -15.45 2.28 4.61
C MET A 62 -15.53 3.04 3.28
N TRP A 63 -14.57 3.91 3.05
CA TRP A 63 -14.32 4.53 1.76
C TRP A 63 -13.35 3.67 0.96
N VAL A 64 -13.61 3.52 -0.34
CA VAL A 64 -12.71 2.85 -1.29
C VAL A 64 -12.55 3.77 -2.48
N GLY A 65 -11.31 4.04 -2.86
CA GLY A 65 -10.98 4.98 -3.93
C GLY A 65 -9.76 4.56 -4.74
N GLU A 66 -9.37 5.44 -5.65
CA GLU A 66 -8.20 5.24 -6.50
C GLU A 66 -6.94 5.06 -5.66
N GLY A 67 -6.08 4.11 -6.06
CA GLY A 67 -4.75 3.96 -5.47
C GLY A 67 -3.84 5.10 -5.90
N ALA A 68 -2.80 5.36 -5.11
CA ALA A 68 -1.77 6.31 -5.51
C ALA A 68 -0.99 5.81 -6.73
N LEU A 69 -0.53 6.76 -7.55
CA LEU A 69 0.44 6.49 -8.61
C LEU A 69 1.86 6.54 -8.03
N GLY A 70 2.77 5.77 -8.61
CA GLY A 70 4.19 5.79 -8.23
C GLY A 70 4.91 7.09 -8.64
N LEU A 71 4.41 7.79 -9.66
CA LEU A 71 4.86 9.12 -10.07
C LEU A 71 3.90 10.19 -9.53
N GLY A 72 4.40 11.43 -9.40
CA GLY A 72 3.73 12.48 -8.64
C GLY A 72 2.33 12.87 -9.11
N ASN A 73 2.00 12.67 -10.39
CA ASN A 73 0.64 12.87 -10.90
C ASN A 73 0.39 11.98 -12.12
N ARG A 74 -0.86 12.01 -12.60
CA ARG A 74 -1.32 11.26 -13.76
C ARG A 74 -0.56 11.62 -15.04
N GLU A 75 -0.27 12.90 -15.26
CA GLU A 75 0.33 13.40 -16.51
C GLU A 75 1.73 12.84 -16.75
N TYR A 76 2.50 12.53 -15.71
CA TYR A 76 3.79 11.82 -15.83
C TYR A 76 3.72 10.46 -16.53
N TYR A 77 2.53 9.85 -16.66
CA TYR A 77 2.32 8.58 -17.37
C TYR A 77 1.86 8.76 -18.82
N TYR A 78 1.54 9.98 -19.23
CA TYR A 78 0.97 10.30 -20.55
C TYR A 78 1.80 11.31 -21.35
N ASP A 79 2.66 12.09 -20.70
CA ASP A 79 3.56 13.01 -21.41
C ASP A 79 4.55 12.23 -22.29
N GLU A 80 4.53 12.54 -23.59
CA GLU A 80 5.47 12.02 -24.61
C GLU A 80 6.48 13.09 -25.08
N ASP A 81 6.45 14.29 -24.45
CA ASP A 81 7.32 15.43 -24.77
C ASP A 81 8.81 15.20 -24.38
#